data_AF-A0A7L1F5H1-F1
#
_entry.id   AF-A0A7L1F5H1-F1
#
_cell.length_a   1.000
_cell.length_b   1.000
_cell.length_c   1.000
_cell.angle_alpha   90.00
_cell.angle_beta   90.00
_cell.angle_gamma   90.00
#
_symmetry.space_group_name_H-M   'P 1'
#
loop_
_entity.id
_entity.type
_entity.pdbx_description
1 polymer ?
#
loop_
_entity_poly.entity_id
_entity_poly.type
_entity_poly.pdbx_seq_one_letter_code
_entity_poly.pdbx_strand_id
1 'polypeptide(L)' 'PFVIVCNHQASLDLMGMVEIIPERCVPIAKRELLYLGTVGWACWLSGIIFIERRRRDAAIGVISRTASTMRRENV' A
#
# COMPACT_ATOMS: atom_id res chain seq x y z
N PRO A 1 -5.04 14.70 -3.80
CA PRO A 1 -4.90 13.71 -2.71
C PRO A 1 -6.22 13.35 -2.01
N PHE A 2 -6.64 12.08 -2.15
CA PHE A 2 -7.63 11.44 -1.29
C PHE A 2 -7.08 10.11 -0.77
N VAL A 3 -7.67 9.57 0.29
CA VAL A 3 -7.29 8.27 0.86
C VAL A 3 -8.50 7.36 0.82
N ILE A 4 -8.35 6.22 0.14
CA ILE A 4 -9.38 5.17 0.14
C ILE A 4 -9.18 4.30 1.37
N VAL A 5 -10.22 4.21 2.19
CA VAL A 5 -10.25 3.32 3.36
C VAL A 5 -11.35 2.29 3.12
N CYS A 6 -10.94 1.03 3.05
CA CYS A 6 -11.84 -0.08 2.83
C CYS A 6 -11.58 -1.17 3.88
N ASN A 7 -12.64 -1.89 4.25
CA ASN A 7 -12.47 -3.15 4.98
C ASN A 7 -11.81 -4.19 4.05
N HIS A 8 -10.94 -5.03 4.60
CA HIS A 8 -10.25 -6.10 3.88
C HIS A 8 -10.39 -7.37 4.71
N GLN A 9 -11.40 -8.19 4.38
CA GLN A 9 -11.83 -9.34 5.17
C GLN A 9 -11.25 -10.65 4.61
N ALA A 10 -11.04 -10.72 3.30
CA ALA A 10 -10.42 -11.85 2.63
C ALA A 10 -9.31 -11.38 1.66
N SER A 11 -8.32 -12.23 1.42
CA SER A 11 -7.29 -11.96 0.41
C SER A 11 -7.86 -11.80 -1.01
N LEU A 12 -9.03 -12.41 -1.29
CA LEU A 12 -9.75 -12.25 -2.55
C LEU A 12 -10.22 -10.80 -2.78
N ASP A 13 -10.53 -10.05 -1.71
CA ASP A 13 -10.92 -8.65 -1.81
C ASP A 13 -9.82 -7.80 -2.47
N LEU A 14 -8.55 -8.22 -2.37
CA LEU A 14 -7.44 -7.56 -3.03
C LEU A 14 -7.57 -7.60 -4.56
N MET A 15 -8.04 -8.72 -5.13
CA MET A 15 -8.24 -8.84 -6.57
C MET A 15 -9.34 -7.88 -7.05
N GLY A 16 -10.46 -7.79 -6.31
CA GLY A 16 -11.52 -6.84 -6.63
C GLY A 16 -11.09 -5.37 -6.42
N MET A 17 -10.25 -5.10 -5.42
CA MET A 17 -9.69 -3.76 -5.21
C MET A 17 -8.81 -3.31 -6.37
N VAL A 18 -8.01 -4.20 -6.98
CA VAL A 18 -7.16 -3.84 -8.13
C VAL A 18 -7.98 -3.28 -9.30
N GLU A 19 -9.21 -3.74 -9.48
CA GLU A 19 -10.11 -3.27 -10.54
C GLU A 19 -10.78 -1.92 -10.20
N ILE A 20 -10.96 -1.63 -8.91
CA ILE A 20 -11.64 -0.42 -8.43
C ILE A 20 -10.64 0.72 -8.13
N ILE A 21 -9.37 0.39 -7.89
CA ILE A 21 -8.34 1.37 -7.55
C ILE A 21 -8.15 2.36 -8.72
N PRO A 22 -8.33 3.67 -8.48
CA PRO A 22 -8.19 4.68 -9.52
C PRO A 22 -6.73 4.83 -9.97
N GLU A 23 -6.56 5.35 -11.19
CA GLU A 23 -5.22 5.66 -11.71
C GLU A 23 -4.44 6.56 -10.74
N ARG A 24 -3.13 6.31 -10.62
CA ARG A 24 -2.20 7.02 -9.72
C ARG A 24 -2.47 6.83 -8.22
N CYS A 25 -3.22 5.80 -7.83
CA CYS A 25 -3.32 5.38 -6.44
C CYS A 25 -2.24 4.34 -6.09
N VAL A 26 -1.66 4.45 -4.89
CA VAL A 26 -0.63 3.54 -4.40
C VAL A 26 -1.16 2.75 -3.21
N PRO A 27 -1.30 1.42 -3.29
CA PRO A 27 -1.78 0.61 -2.18
C PRO A 27 -0.69 0.40 -1.14
N ILE A 28 -1.12 0.14 0.10
CA ILE A 28 -0.25 -0.16 1.25
C ILE A 28 -0.40 -1.63 1.63
N ALA A 29 0.73 -2.35 1.63
CA ALA A 29 0.80 -3.79 1.83
C ALA A 29 1.59 -4.18 3.09
N LYS A 30 1.39 -5.42 3.58
CA LYS A 30 2.17 -6.02 4.67
C LYS A 30 3.60 -6.33 4.19
N ARG A 31 4.64 -6.01 4.97
CA ARG A 31 6.05 -6.30 4.62
C ARG A 31 6.31 -7.77 4.31
N GLU A 32 5.57 -8.66 4.97
CA GLU A 32 5.65 -10.11 4.75
C GLU A 32 5.35 -10.50 3.30
N LEU A 33 4.54 -9.72 2.57
CA LEU A 33 4.19 -9.99 1.18
C LEU A 33 5.37 -9.82 0.21
N LEU A 34 6.40 -9.06 0.60
CA LEU A 34 7.64 -8.94 -0.19
C LEU A 34 8.35 -10.30 -0.34
N TYR A 35 8.14 -11.22 0.60
CA TYR A 35 8.77 -12.53 0.62
C TYR A 35 7.97 -13.62 -0.09
N LEU A 36 6.83 -13.29 -0.72
CA LEU A 36 6.04 -14.23 -1.54
C LEU A 36 6.68 -14.49 -2.93
N GLY A 37 8.01 -14.53 -2.99
CA GLY A 37 8.78 -14.77 -4.21
C GLY A 37 8.46 -13.76 -5.31
N THR A 38 8.10 -14.27 -6.49
CA THR A 38 7.85 -13.48 -7.70
C THR A 38 6.71 -12.47 -7.53
N VAL A 39 5.66 -12.82 -6.78
CA VAL A 39 4.53 -11.93 -6.51
C VAL A 39 4.99 -10.75 -5.66
N GLY A 40 5.80 -10.99 -4.63
CA GLY A 40 6.34 -9.94 -3.78
C GLY A 40 7.19 -8.93 -4.56
N TRP A 41 8.01 -9.43 -5.47
CA TRP A 41 8.85 -8.59 -6.33
C TRP A 41 8.03 -7.81 -7.36
N ALA A 42 7.02 -8.43 -7.97
CA ALA A 42 6.11 -7.74 -8.89
C ALA A 42 5.37 -6.57 -8.19
N CYS A 43 4.85 -6.81 -6.98
CA CYS A 43 4.23 -5.79 -6.15
C CYS A 43 5.20 -4.64 -5.81
N TRP A 44 6.46 -4.97 -5.51
CA TRP A 44 7.48 -3.96 -5.22
C TRP A 44 7.82 -3.10 -6.43
N LEU A 45 7.99 -3.71 -7.60
CA LEU A 45 8.23 -2.99 -8.86
C LEU A 45 7.02 -2.15 -9.28
N SER A 46 5.80 -2.56 -8.92
CA SER A 46 4.57 -1.82 -9.16
C SER A 46 4.41 -0.58 -8.25
N GLY A 47 5.36 -0.31 -7.34
CA GLY A 47 5.33 0.86 -6.47
C GLY A 47 4.49 0.69 -5.20
N ILE A 48 4.08 -0.53 -4.86
CA ILE A 48 3.33 -0.81 -3.63
C ILE A 48 4.17 -0.48 -2.39
N ILE A 49 3.59 0.23 -1.42
CA ILE A 49 4.29 0.62 -0.19
C ILE A 49 4.12 -0.48 0.85
N PHE A 50 5.22 -1.08 1.28
CA PHE A 50 5.21 -2.13 2.30
C PHE A 50 5.44 -1.56 3.70
N ILE A 51 4.60 -1.96 4.67
CA ILE A 51 4.70 -1.57 6.07
C ILE A 51 4.89 -2.77 7.00
N GLU A 52 5.73 -2.60 8.02
CA GLU A 52 5.91 -3.59 9.08
C GLU A 52 4.88 -3.37 10.20
N ARG A 53 3.83 -4.18 10.24
CA ARG A 53 2.77 -4.02 11.26
C ARG A 53 3.25 -4.31 12.69
N ARG A 54 4.30 -5.11 12.87
CA ARG A 54 4.90 -5.39 14.19
C ARG A 54 5.57 -4.16 14.82
N ARG A 55 6.07 -3.21 14.00
CA ARG A 55 6.69 -1.96 14.46
C ARG A 55 5.78 -0.80 14.11
N ARG A 56 4.78 -0.58 14.96
CA ARG A 56 3.70 0.41 14.73
C ARG A 56 4.26 1.81 14.46
N ASP A 57 5.24 2.26 15.24
CA ASP A 57 5.82 3.61 15.07
C ASP A 57 6.51 3.78 13.72
N ALA A 58 7.24 2.76 13.27
CA ALA A 58 7.88 2.76 11.95
C ALA A 58 6.82 2.77 10.83
N ALA A 59 5.77 1.97 10.95
CA ALA A 59 4.67 1.97 9.99
C ALA A 59 3.94 3.32 9.92
N ILE A 60 3.67 3.95 11.07
CA ILE A 60 3.09 5.30 11.15
C ILE A 60 4.02 6.32 10.50
N GLY A 61 5.33 6.24 10.74
CA GLY A 61 6.32 7.11 10.11
C GLY A 61 6.31 7.00 8.58
N VAL A 62 6.26 5.78 8.04
CA VAL A 62 6.15 5.55 6.58
C VAL A 62 4.87 6.17 6.03
N ILE A 63 3.72 5.87 6.64
CA ILE A 63 2.42 6.42 6.21
C ILE A 63 2.42 7.96 6.27
N SER A 64 2.98 8.54 7.32
CA SER A 64 3.03 9.99 7.50
C SER A 64 3.90 10.67 6.44
N ARG A 65 5.02 10.04 6.08
CA ARG A 65 5.90 10.49 4.99
C ARG A 65 5.21 10.36 3.63
N THR A 66 4.50 9.26 3.39
CA THR A 66 3.71 9.10 2.17
C THR A 66 2.65 10.21 2.06
N ALA A 67 1.92 10.48 3.14
CA ALA A 67 0.91 11.54 3.16
C ALA A 67 1.49 12.95 2.98
N SER A 68 2.70 13.22 3.49
CA SER A 68 3.37 14.50 3.23
C SER A 68 3.84 14.62 1.78
N THR A 69 4.35 13.55 1.19
CA THR A 69 4.71 13.50 -0.24
C THR A 69 3.48 13.72 -1.13
N MET A 70 2.36 13.02 -0.89
CA MET A 70 1.11 13.19 -1.64
C MET A 70 0.63 14.65 -1.62
N ARG A 71 0.68 15.30 -0.45
CA ARG A 71 0.32 16.72 -0.31
C ARG A 71 1.28 17.65 -1.05
N ARG A 72 2.59 17.41 -0.95
CA ARG A 72 3.63 18.26 -1.56
C ARG A 72 3.59 18.20 -3.08
N GLU A 73 3.39 17.02 -3.63
CA GLU A 73 3.37 16.79 -5.08
C GLU A 73 1.98 17.05 -5.69
N ASN A 74 0.99 17.43 -4.87
CA ASN A 74 -0.41 17.63 -5.25
C ASN A 74 -1.00 16.43 -6.01
N VAL A 75 -0.63 15.23 -5.54
CA VAL A 75 -1.10 13.94 -6.05
C VAL A 75 -2.12 13.39 -5.07
#